data_AF-A0A957L7R2-F1
#
_entry.id   AF-A0A957L7R2-F1
#
_cell.length_a   1.000
_cell.length_b   1.000
_cell.length_c   1.000
_cell.angle_alpha   90.00
_cell.angle_beta   90.00
_cell.angle_gamma   90.00
#
_symmetry.space_group_name_H-M   'P 1'
#
loop_
_entity.id
_entity.type
_entity.pdbx_description
1 polymer ?
#
loop_
_entity_poly.entity_id
_entity_poly.type
_entity_poly.pdbx_seq_one_letter_code
_entity_poly.pdbx_strand_id
1 'polypeptide(L)'
;NEYATDVCVRAYDASGNVSGCQPIVLAFPLANEMPLDAPEVFSVSAVNESYFHLEWFEPPVATGYLLRYGPAGCRVPGAVTVADIGPSAVLIDPGFFDIDLAGLTPNQLYWFEIVGLDNNGLPGKPTRRTQMLLDSPDGNGDGLPDAWAAFYGIADPHGDLDLDGLDNLGEYQSRTNPRHADSDGDGFYDGYELEWGTDPCGPEKPPYHTQPRLTLMGLQKYTLRTALNLGTSSSTIDIVNFGAGQMNWQISSDASWLTFDQTSGNEDATVRFTADPAGLAPGAYRATVTVQTIPTAQAGRAVLAEQAQFTVTFMVMPAIVPADDTYRIYLPIARRD
;
A
#
# COMPACT_ATOMS: atom_id res chain seq x y z
N ASN A 1 -27.75 25.60 -33.70
CA ASN A 1 -27.35 26.23 -32.43
C ASN A 1 -26.50 25.24 -31.66
N GLU A 2 -25.17 25.32 -31.85
CA GLU A 2 -24.19 24.62 -31.04
C GLU A 2 -24.26 25.14 -29.60
N TYR A 3 -24.23 24.25 -28.62
CA TYR A 3 -23.99 24.62 -27.23
C TYR A 3 -22.47 24.69 -27.03
N ALA A 4 -21.88 25.84 -27.31
CA ALA A 4 -20.50 26.12 -26.92
C ALA A 4 -20.47 26.39 -25.41
N THR A 5 -19.66 25.64 -24.66
CA THR A 5 -19.38 25.94 -23.25
C THR A 5 -17.91 26.31 -23.16
N ASP A 6 -17.61 27.50 -22.62
CA ASP A 6 -16.23 27.92 -22.43
C ASP A 6 -15.61 27.10 -21.29
N VAL A 7 -14.68 26.20 -21.64
CA VAL A 7 -13.92 25.42 -20.65
C VAL A 7 -12.58 26.10 -20.43
N CYS A 8 -12.26 26.34 -19.16
CA CYS A 8 -11.00 26.95 -18.73
C CYS A 8 -9.99 25.86 -18.37
N VAL A 9 -8.86 25.81 -19.09
CA VAL A 9 -7.75 24.90 -18.77
C VAL A 9 -6.62 25.68 -18.07
N ARG A 10 -6.04 25.06 -17.04
CA ARG A 10 -4.86 25.58 -16.30
C ARG A 10 -3.85 24.47 -16.10
N ALA A 11 -2.57 24.79 -16.29
CA ALA A 11 -1.46 23.89 -16.02
C ALA A 11 -0.90 24.13 -14.62
N TYR A 12 -0.36 23.07 -14.01
CA TYR A 12 0.33 23.10 -12.71
C TYR A 12 1.77 22.65 -12.91
N ASP A 13 2.73 23.37 -12.33
CA ASP A 13 4.10 22.89 -12.24
C ASP A 13 4.36 22.10 -10.95
N ALA A 14 5.49 21.41 -10.90
CA ALA A 14 5.90 20.58 -9.75
C ALA A 14 6.12 21.37 -8.45
N SER A 15 6.10 22.71 -8.51
CA SER A 15 6.20 23.60 -7.35
C SER A 15 4.84 24.18 -6.94
N GLY A 16 3.74 23.77 -7.59
CA GLY A 16 2.38 24.19 -7.28
C GLY A 16 1.94 25.51 -7.94
N ASN A 17 2.72 26.07 -8.88
CA ASN A 17 2.31 27.28 -9.59
C ASN A 17 1.27 26.95 -10.67
N VAL A 18 0.26 27.82 -10.79
CA VAL A 18 -0.88 27.63 -11.70
C VAL A 18 -0.81 28.61 -12.87
N SER A 19 -0.97 28.12 -14.10
CA SER A 19 -1.04 28.98 -15.29
C SER A 19 -2.34 29.81 -15.32
N GLY A 20 -2.32 30.90 -16.11
CA GLY A 20 -3.54 31.64 -16.43
C GLY A 20 -4.58 30.78 -17.15
N CYS A 21 -5.84 31.20 -17.09
CA CYS A 21 -6.95 30.54 -17.77
C CYS A 21 -6.84 30.76 -19.29
N GLN A 22 -6.65 29.68 -20.05
CA GLN A 22 -6.81 29.67 -21.50
C GLN A 22 -8.21 29.11 -21.84
N PRO A 23 -9.11 29.91 -22.43
CA PRO A 23 -10.43 29.43 -22.82
C PRO A 23 -10.33 28.53 -24.05
N ILE A 24 -10.97 27.36 -23.98
CA ILE A 24 -11.13 26.45 -25.12
C ILE A 24 -12.63 26.34 -25.41
N VAL A 25 -12.99 26.55 -26.67
CA VAL A 25 -14.35 26.35 -27.16
C VAL A 25 -14.51 24.87 -27.50
N LEU A 26 -15.36 24.18 -26.74
CA LEU A 26 -15.75 22.80 -27.04
C LEU A 26 -17.06 22.80 -27.84
N ALA A 27 -17.03 22.22 -29.04
CA ALA A 27 -18.20 21.97 -29.85
C ALA A 27 -18.67 20.53 -29.64
N PHE A 28 -19.92 20.35 -29.21
CA PHE A 28 -20.54 19.03 -29.07
C PHE A 28 -21.47 18.76 -30.26
N PRO A 29 -21.20 17.77 -31.11
CA PRO A 29 -22.06 17.46 -32.24
C PRO A 29 -23.35 16.73 -31.80
N LEU A 30 -24.37 16.82 -32.65
CA LEU A 30 -25.64 16.12 -32.46
C LEU A 30 -25.45 14.61 -32.67
N ALA A 31 -26.05 13.81 -31.79
CA ALA A 31 -25.85 12.38 -31.54
C ALA A 31 -26.11 11.36 -32.69
N ASN A 32 -25.97 11.75 -33.96
CA ASN A 32 -26.36 10.91 -35.11
C ASN A 32 -25.21 10.29 -35.92
N GLU A 33 -23.94 10.48 -35.53
CA GLU A 33 -22.82 9.74 -36.14
C GLU A 33 -22.67 8.38 -35.42
N MET A 34 -22.65 7.27 -36.18
CA MET A 34 -22.35 5.96 -35.60
C MET A 34 -20.92 6.01 -35.06
N PRO A 35 -20.70 5.76 -33.76
CA PRO A 35 -19.36 5.83 -33.19
C PRO A 35 -18.48 4.76 -33.82
N LEU A 36 -17.21 5.13 -34.09
CA LEU A 36 -16.20 4.20 -34.61
C LEU A 36 -16.17 2.92 -33.76
N ASP A 37 -15.97 1.77 -34.40
CA ASP A 37 -15.73 0.54 -33.67
C ASP A 37 -14.38 0.58 -32.94
N ALA A 38 -14.25 -0.25 -31.92
CA ALA A 38 -13.06 -0.30 -31.09
C ALA A 38 -11.85 -0.82 -31.89
N PRO A 39 -10.64 -0.29 -31.66
CA PRO A 39 -9.42 -0.87 -32.21
C PRO A 39 -9.28 -2.36 -31.91
N GLU A 40 -8.82 -3.14 -32.88
CA GLU A 40 -8.66 -4.59 -32.74
C GLU A 40 -7.24 -4.93 -32.25
N VAL A 41 -7.08 -6.13 -31.67
CA VAL A 41 -5.77 -6.68 -31.30
C VAL A 41 -4.94 -5.73 -30.42
N PHE A 42 -5.58 -5.10 -29.43
CA PHE A 42 -4.88 -4.28 -28.46
C PHE A 42 -4.07 -5.16 -27.49
N SER A 43 -2.76 -5.01 -27.50
CA SER A 43 -1.83 -5.65 -26.56
C SER A 43 -1.03 -4.61 -25.80
N VAL A 44 -0.71 -4.98 -24.56
CA VAL A 44 0.20 -4.25 -23.68
C VAL A 44 1.29 -5.22 -23.31
N SER A 45 2.54 -4.77 -23.30
CA SER A 45 3.70 -5.55 -22.85
C SER A 45 4.60 -4.68 -21.98
N ALA A 46 5.12 -5.25 -20.89
CA ALA A 46 6.17 -4.61 -20.10
C ALA A 46 7.51 -4.99 -20.73
N VAL A 47 8.30 -4.00 -21.18
CA VAL A 47 9.61 -4.28 -21.80
C VAL A 47 10.71 -4.38 -20.73
N ASN A 48 10.57 -3.58 -19.67
CA ASN A 48 11.43 -3.54 -18.48
C ASN A 48 10.74 -2.70 -17.38
N GLU A 49 11.45 -2.33 -16.31
CA GLU A 49 10.95 -1.44 -15.24
C GLU A 49 10.78 0.05 -15.64
N SER A 50 10.94 0.41 -16.91
CA SER A 50 10.96 1.81 -17.36
C SER A 50 9.77 2.20 -18.22
N TYR A 51 9.20 1.27 -19.00
CA TYR A 51 8.07 1.59 -19.89
C TYR A 51 7.23 0.36 -20.30
N PHE A 52 5.96 0.63 -20.64
CA PHE A 52 5.10 -0.31 -21.35
C PHE A 52 5.16 -0.06 -22.84
N HIS A 53 5.23 -1.11 -23.64
CA HIS A 53 4.99 -1.06 -25.08
C HIS A 53 3.54 -1.49 -25.34
N LEU A 54 2.76 -0.60 -25.93
CA LEU A 54 1.37 -0.84 -26.31
C LEU A 54 1.29 -0.87 -27.83
N GLU A 55 0.55 -1.82 -28.39
CA GLU A 55 0.32 -1.94 -29.83
C GLU A 55 -1.15 -2.30 -30.10
N TRP A 56 -1.66 -1.89 -31.25
CA TRP A 56 -3.02 -2.20 -31.70
C TRP A 56 -3.09 -2.25 -33.23
N PHE A 57 -4.18 -2.81 -33.75
CA PHE A 57 -4.47 -2.81 -35.18
C PHE A 57 -5.82 -2.12 -35.48
N GLU A 58 -5.90 -1.57 -36.69
CA GLU A 58 -6.96 -0.66 -37.15
C GLU A 58 -8.42 -1.08 -36.85
N PRO A 59 -9.29 -0.08 -36.68
CA PRO A 59 -10.49 0.10 -37.50
C PRO A 59 -10.19 1.15 -38.61
N PRO A 60 -10.47 0.90 -39.91
CA PRO A 60 -9.78 1.55 -41.04
C PRO A 60 -10.12 3.03 -41.35
N VAL A 61 -10.60 3.84 -40.40
CA VAL A 61 -11.15 5.19 -40.66
C VAL A 61 -10.87 6.22 -39.55
N ALA A 62 -10.03 5.90 -38.56
CA ALA A 62 -9.71 6.81 -37.46
C ALA A 62 -8.74 7.92 -37.90
N THR A 63 -8.95 9.15 -37.41
CA THR A 63 -8.04 10.30 -37.65
C THR A 63 -7.03 10.51 -36.53
N GLY A 64 -7.04 9.62 -35.54
CA GLY A 64 -6.13 9.59 -34.40
C GLY A 64 -6.64 8.61 -33.36
N TYR A 65 -5.87 8.43 -32.29
CA TYR A 65 -6.25 7.57 -31.17
C TYR A 65 -6.12 8.30 -29.85
N LEU A 66 -7.00 7.94 -28.91
CA LEU A 66 -6.93 8.37 -27.52
C LEU A 66 -6.58 7.15 -26.67
N LEU A 67 -5.33 7.07 -26.21
CA LEU A 67 -4.93 6.14 -25.17
C LEU A 67 -5.38 6.71 -23.83
N ARG A 68 -6.12 5.92 -23.06
CA ARG A 68 -6.45 6.21 -21.67
C ARG A 68 -5.82 5.15 -20.80
N TYR A 69 -5.26 5.59 -19.70
CA TYR A 69 -4.62 4.70 -18.75
C TYR A 69 -4.77 5.26 -17.34
N GLY A 70 -4.59 4.43 -16.34
CA GLY A 70 -4.58 4.88 -14.96
C GLY A 70 -4.23 3.73 -14.03
N PRO A 71 -3.94 4.04 -12.75
CA PRO A 71 -3.70 3.01 -11.76
C PRO A 71 -4.94 2.12 -11.63
N ALA A 72 -4.70 0.82 -11.49
CA ALA A 72 -5.69 -0.20 -11.16
C ALA A 72 -5.29 -0.84 -9.82
N GLY A 73 -6.26 -1.20 -8.99
CA GLY A 73 -6.00 -1.69 -7.63
C GLY A 73 -5.53 -0.59 -6.68
N CYS A 74 -4.96 -0.99 -5.55
CA CYS A 74 -4.45 -0.07 -4.55
C CYS A 74 -3.23 0.68 -5.07
N ARG A 75 -3.03 1.89 -4.54
CA ARG A 75 -1.93 2.75 -4.95
C ARG A 75 -0.69 2.38 -4.15
N VAL A 76 0.40 2.09 -4.84
CA VAL A 76 1.68 1.92 -4.14
C VAL A 76 2.14 3.27 -3.56
N PRO A 77 2.67 3.31 -2.32
CA PRO A 77 3.25 4.53 -1.75
C PRO A 77 4.36 5.08 -2.67
N GLY A 78 4.58 6.40 -2.65
CA GLY A 78 5.59 7.02 -3.51
C GLY A 78 5.19 7.15 -5.00
N ALA A 79 4.00 6.73 -5.38
CA ALA A 79 3.37 7.04 -6.67
C ALA A 79 3.01 8.54 -6.76
N VAL A 80 4.01 9.40 -6.96
CA VAL A 80 3.86 10.86 -7.05
C VAL A 80 3.90 11.39 -8.48
N THR A 81 3.90 10.50 -9.49
CA THR A 81 3.88 10.94 -10.89
C THR A 81 2.50 11.47 -11.26
N VAL A 82 2.42 12.36 -12.25
CA VAL A 82 1.13 12.92 -12.72
C VAL A 82 0.21 11.82 -13.26
N ALA A 83 0.80 10.74 -13.79
CA ALA A 83 0.11 9.52 -14.20
C ALA A 83 -0.58 8.77 -13.04
N ASP A 84 -0.13 8.99 -11.82
CA ASP A 84 -0.70 8.41 -10.62
C ASP A 84 -1.70 9.34 -9.95
N ILE A 85 -2.10 10.47 -10.51
CA ILE A 85 -3.15 11.30 -9.87
C ILE A 85 -4.54 10.85 -10.31
N GLY A 86 -4.62 9.96 -11.31
CA GLY A 86 -5.86 9.36 -11.79
C GLY A 86 -5.77 8.98 -13.27
N PRO A 87 -6.92 8.70 -13.91
CA PRO A 87 -6.98 8.43 -15.33
C PRO A 87 -6.32 9.56 -16.13
N SER A 88 -5.34 9.20 -16.94
CA SER A 88 -4.61 10.09 -17.83
C SER A 88 -4.89 9.69 -19.28
N ALA A 89 -4.77 10.64 -20.19
CA ALA A 89 -5.00 10.40 -21.61
C ALA A 89 -3.88 10.96 -22.47
N VAL A 90 -3.51 10.19 -23.50
CA VAL A 90 -2.52 10.56 -24.51
C VAL A 90 -3.20 10.57 -25.87
N LEU A 91 -3.08 11.68 -26.59
CA LEU A 91 -3.49 11.78 -27.98
C LEU A 91 -2.37 11.25 -28.87
N ILE A 92 -2.75 10.39 -29.82
CA ILE A 92 -1.84 9.71 -30.73
C ILE A 92 -2.26 10.07 -32.15
N ASP A 93 -1.29 10.52 -32.93
CA ASP A 93 -1.49 10.93 -34.31
C ASP A 93 -1.94 9.77 -35.22
N PRO A 94 -2.64 10.06 -36.33
CA PRO A 94 -3.06 9.04 -37.28
C PRO A 94 -1.86 8.32 -37.90
N GLY A 95 -1.98 7.00 -38.11
CA GLY A 95 -0.95 6.18 -38.75
C GLY A 95 0.12 5.61 -37.80
N PHE A 96 0.04 5.92 -36.50
CA PHE A 96 0.77 5.22 -35.44
C PHE A 96 -0.12 4.14 -34.84
N PHE A 97 0.46 2.97 -34.61
CA PHE A 97 -0.23 1.77 -34.13
C PHE A 97 0.43 1.18 -32.88
N ASP A 98 1.44 1.88 -32.36
CA ASP A 98 2.18 1.51 -31.17
C ASP A 98 2.66 2.76 -30.41
N ILE A 99 2.90 2.60 -29.10
CA ILE A 99 3.47 3.64 -28.25
C ILE A 99 4.22 3.03 -27.06
N ASP A 100 5.38 3.62 -26.73
CA ASP A 100 6.11 3.36 -25.49
C ASP A 100 5.69 4.37 -24.43
N LEU A 101 5.05 3.90 -23.36
CA LEU A 101 4.60 4.72 -22.24
C LEU A 101 5.57 4.58 -21.05
N ALA A 102 6.40 5.60 -20.85
CA ALA A 102 7.42 5.67 -19.79
C ALA A 102 7.03 6.65 -18.67
N GLY A 103 7.77 6.61 -17.55
CA GLY A 103 7.60 7.54 -16.43
C GLY A 103 6.41 7.24 -15.53
N LEU A 104 5.91 6.01 -15.60
CA LEU A 104 4.94 5.44 -14.67
C LEU A 104 5.66 4.90 -13.43
N THR A 105 4.94 4.77 -12.32
CA THR A 105 5.48 4.22 -11.08
C THR A 105 5.74 2.72 -11.26
N PRO A 106 6.99 2.26 -11.08
CA PRO A 106 7.30 0.83 -11.09
C PRO A 106 6.44 0.09 -10.05
N ASN A 107 6.07 -1.15 -10.34
CA ASN A 107 5.22 -1.98 -9.48
C ASN A 107 3.80 -1.45 -9.20
N GLN A 108 3.37 -0.33 -9.82
CA GLN A 108 1.96 0.04 -9.86
C GLN A 108 1.27 -0.74 -10.98
N LEU A 109 0.15 -1.36 -10.65
CA LEU A 109 -0.73 -1.94 -11.68
C LEU A 109 -1.45 -0.80 -12.41
N TYR A 110 -1.44 -0.85 -13.74
CA TYR A 110 -2.20 0.09 -14.57
C TYR A 110 -3.23 -0.63 -15.41
N TRP A 111 -4.39 0.01 -15.61
CA TRP A 111 -5.32 -0.33 -16.68
C TRP A 111 -5.06 0.55 -17.91
N PHE A 112 -5.30 0.00 -19.08
CA PHE A 112 -5.18 0.67 -20.37
C PHE A 112 -6.41 0.39 -21.23
N GLU A 113 -6.89 1.42 -21.94
CA GLU A 113 -7.89 1.31 -23.00
C GLU A 113 -7.51 2.28 -24.13
N ILE A 114 -7.79 1.91 -25.38
CA ILE A 114 -7.56 2.79 -26.52
C ILE A 114 -8.87 2.99 -27.28
N VAL A 115 -9.03 4.20 -27.83
CA VAL A 115 -10.22 4.61 -28.57
C VAL A 115 -9.80 5.28 -29.87
N GLY A 116 -10.43 4.91 -30.99
CA GLY A 116 -10.27 5.64 -32.25
C GLY A 116 -11.03 6.97 -32.23
N LEU A 117 -10.45 8.01 -32.84
CA LEU A 117 -11.07 9.32 -33.02
C LEU A 117 -11.60 9.47 -34.46
N ASP A 118 -12.79 10.03 -34.62
CA ASP A 118 -13.36 10.32 -35.94
C ASP A 118 -12.84 11.62 -36.55
N ASN A 119 -13.32 12.01 -37.73
CA ASN A 119 -12.90 13.23 -38.42
C ASN A 119 -13.17 14.54 -37.63
N ASN A 120 -14.02 14.47 -36.61
CA ASN A 120 -14.38 15.59 -35.74
C ASN A 120 -13.63 15.53 -34.40
N GLY A 121 -12.74 14.54 -34.21
CA GLY A 121 -11.98 14.32 -32.98
C GLY A 121 -12.79 13.66 -31.86
N LEU A 122 -13.95 13.06 -32.16
CA LEU A 122 -14.76 12.39 -31.14
C LEU A 122 -14.32 10.95 -30.92
N PRO A 123 -14.29 10.47 -29.66
CA PRO A 123 -13.98 9.10 -29.34
C PRO A 123 -15.10 8.13 -29.74
N GLY A 124 -14.73 7.06 -30.44
CA GLY A 124 -15.58 5.90 -30.72
C GLY A 124 -15.72 4.93 -29.53
N LYS A 125 -15.97 3.64 -29.83
CA LYS A 125 -16.02 2.58 -28.82
C LYS A 125 -14.61 2.28 -28.29
N PRO A 126 -14.43 2.13 -26.96
CA PRO A 126 -13.14 1.76 -26.39
C PRO A 126 -12.86 0.26 -26.55
N THR A 127 -11.57 -0.10 -26.55
CA THR A 127 -11.14 -1.48 -26.35
C THR A 127 -11.51 -1.99 -24.96
N ARG A 128 -11.47 -3.31 -24.77
CA ARG A 128 -11.56 -3.89 -23.43
C ARG A 128 -10.33 -3.45 -22.63
N ARG A 129 -10.56 -3.02 -21.38
CA ARG A 129 -9.47 -2.68 -20.47
C ARG A 129 -8.51 -3.85 -20.29
N THR A 130 -7.24 -3.58 -20.52
CA THR A 130 -6.12 -4.50 -20.28
C THR A 130 -5.34 -3.99 -19.09
N GLN A 131 -4.99 -4.87 -18.16
CA GLN A 131 -4.22 -4.52 -16.96
C GLN A 131 -2.80 -5.09 -17.08
N MET A 132 -1.79 -4.30 -16.73
CA MET A 132 -0.39 -4.74 -16.76
C MET A 132 0.40 -4.13 -15.60
N LEU A 133 1.34 -4.92 -15.07
CA LEU A 133 2.31 -4.51 -14.06
C LEU A 133 3.67 -4.25 -14.72
N LEU A 134 4.34 -3.19 -14.28
CA LEU A 134 5.73 -2.93 -14.64
C LEU A 134 6.60 -3.63 -13.59
N ASP A 135 7.00 -4.87 -13.84
CA ASP A 135 7.64 -5.72 -12.82
C ASP A 135 9.16 -5.84 -12.97
N SER A 136 9.82 -6.05 -11.82
CA SER A 136 11.25 -6.28 -11.67
C SER A 136 11.55 -7.78 -11.61
N PRO A 137 12.74 -8.26 -12.02
CA PRO A 137 13.13 -9.64 -11.78
C PRO A 137 13.13 -9.99 -10.27
N ASP A 138 12.66 -11.19 -9.94
CA ASP A 138 12.90 -11.82 -8.64
C ASP A 138 14.30 -12.46 -8.67
N GLY A 139 15.30 -11.72 -8.21
CA GLY A 139 16.70 -12.10 -8.33
C GLY A 139 17.10 -13.19 -7.35
N ASN A 140 16.40 -13.30 -6.22
CA ASN A 140 16.71 -14.26 -5.15
C ASN A 140 15.78 -15.50 -5.17
N GLY A 141 14.71 -15.48 -5.98
CA GLY A 141 13.77 -16.58 -6.16
C GLY A 141 12.84 -16.80 -4.98
N ASP A 142 12.60 -15.78 -4.15
CA ASP A 142 11.75 -15.89 -2.95
C ASP A 142 10.27 -15.58 -3.20
N GLY A 143 9.93 -15.21 -4.44
CA GLY A 143 8.58 -14.87 -4.87
C GLY A 143 8.26 -13.38 -4.77
N LEU A 144 9.15 -12.54 -4.23
CA LEU A 144 9.04 -11.08 -4.25
C LEU A 144 9.99 -10.48 -5.29
N PRO A 145 9.53 -9.54 -6.13
CA PRO A 145 10.42 -8.78 -7.00
C PRO A 145 11.41 -7.92 -6.21
N ASP A 146 12.67 -7.87 -6.67
CA ASP A 146 13.76 -7.17 -5.97
C ASP A 146 13.43 -5.69 -5.71
N ALA A 147 12.88 -5.00 -6.71
CA ALA A 147 12.52 -3.58 -6.59
C ALA A 147 11.36 -3.35 -5.62
N TRP A 148 10.38 -4.25 -5.58
CA TRP A 148 9.24 -4.15 -4.65
C TRP A 148 9.69 -4.35 -3.20
N ALA A 149 10.48 -5.40 -2.98
CA ALA A 149 11.06 -5.70 -1.67
C ALA A 149 11.94 -4.54 -1.17
N ALA A 150 12.79 -3.98 -2.04
CA ALA A 150 13.63 -2.83 -1.71
C ALA A 150 12.81 -1.57 -1.40
N PHE A 151 11.73 -1.31 -2.13
CA PHE A 151 10.87 -0.16 -1.95
C PHE A 151 10.22 -0.14 -0.55
N TYR A 152 9.65 -1.27 -0.14
CA TYR A 152 9.03 -1.40 1.17
C TYR A 152 10.01 -1.74 2.29
N GLY A 153 11.29 -2.00 1.97
CA GLY A 153 12.29 -2.44 2.94
C GLY A 153 11.99 -3.82 3.52
N ILE A 154 11.40 -4.69 2.71
CA ILE A 154 11.01 -6.06 3.03
C ILE A 154 12.13 -7.01 2.60
N ALA A 155 12.41 -8.00 3.43
CA ALA A 155 13.39 -9.05 3.14
C ALA A 155 12.86 -10.46 3.42
N ASP A 156 11.65 -10.57 3.96
CA ASP A 156 11.01 -11.84 4.31
C ASP A 156 9.63 -11.90 3.64
N PRO A 157 9.42 -12.74 2.61
CA PRO A 157 8.12 -12.88 1.95
C PRO A 157 7.01 -13.38 2.89
N HIS A 158 7.37 -14.08 3.96
CA HIS A 158 6.43 -14.60 4.95
C HIS A 158 6.33 -13.71 6.20
N GLY A 159 6.98 -12.55 6.18
CA GLY A 159 6.72 -11.50 7.15
C GLY A 159 5.36 -10.87 6.88
N ASP A 160 4.77 -10.26 7.91
CA ASP A 160 3.55 -9.47 7.84
C ASP A 160 3.92 -8.15 8.53
N LEU A 161 4.01 -7.07 7.75
CA LEU A 161 4.69 -5.84 8.17
C LEU A 161 3.74 -4.85 8.86
N ASP A 162 2.45 -4.91 8.58
CA ASP A 162 1.39 -4.07 9.18
C ASP A 162 0.37 -4.83 10.05
N LEU A 163 0.45 -6.17 10.07
CA LEU A 163 -0.33 -7.08 10.93
C LEU A 163 -1.82 -7.09 10.69
N ASP A 164 -2.16 -7.09 9.43
CA ASP A 164 -3.53 -7.21 8.99
C ASP A 164 -3.92 -8.69 8.76
N GLY A 165 -2.95 -9.60 8.83
CA GLY A 165 -3.10 -11.04 8.64
C GLY A 165 -2.70 -11.52 7.25
N LEU A 166 -2.19 -10.65 6.38
CA LEU A 166 -1.66 -10.96 5.06
C LEU A 166 -0.12 -10.90 5.07
N ASP A 167 0.55 -11.96 4.60
CA ASP A 167 2.02 -11.93 4.50
C ASP A 167 2.48 -11.08 3.30
N ASN A 168 3.75 -10.65 3.30
CA ASN A 168 4.30 -9.75 2.29
C ASN A 168 4.17 -10.32 0.87
N LEU A 169 4.23 -11.65 0.73
CA LEU A 169 3.97 -12.31 -0.54
C LEU A 169 2.49 -12.23 -0.94
N GLY A 170 1.57 -12.46 -0.01
CA GLY A 170 0.14 -12.27 -0.19
C GLY A 170 -0.21 -10.82 -0.51
N GLU A 171 0.44 -9.86 0.14
CA GLU A 171 0.38 -8.43 -0.10
C GLU A 171 0.77 -8.09 -1.54
N TYR A 172 1.93 -8.60 -1.98
CA TYR A 172 2.39 -8.43 -3.35
C TYR A 172 1.41 -9.05 -4.37
N GLN A 173 0.89 -10.25 -4.10
CA GLN A 173 -0.03 -10.96 -4.99
C GLN A 173 -1.41 -10.28 -5.07
N SER A 174 -1.90 -9.76 -3.95
CA SER A 174 -3.19 -9.07 -3.82
C SER A 174 -3.11 -7.59 -4.14
N ARG A 175 -1.89 -7.08 -4.34
CA ARG A 175 -1.57 -5.69 -4.73
C ARG A 175 -2.00 -4.69 -3.68
N THR A 176 -1.86 -5.07 -2.42
CA THR A 176 -2.08 -4.26 -1.25
C THR A 176 -0.76 -3.62 -0.81
N ASN A 177 -0.82 -2.80 0.23
CA ASN A 177 0.30 -2.03 0.73
C ASN A 177 0.79 -2.63 2.05
N PRO A 178 1.99 -3.26 2.09
CA PRO A 178 2.43 -4.06 3.25
C PRO A 178 2.79 -3.20 4.47
N ARG A 179 2.56 -1.89 4.39
CA ARG A 179 2.76 -0.93 5.48
C ARG A 179 1.44 -0.33 5.96
N HIS A 180 0.31 -0.76 5.39
CA HIS A 180 -0.99 -0.20 5.64
C HIS A 180 -2.04 -1.30 5.60
N ALA A 181 -2.42 -1.75 6.80
CA ALA A 181 -3.35 -2.85 7.03
C ALA A 181 -4.71 -2.74 6.33
N ASP A 182 -5.10 -1.55 5.89
CA ASP A 182 -6.36 -1.22 5.21
C ASP A 182 -6.01 -0.45 3.93
N SER A 183 -5.62 -1.13 2.86
CA SER A 183 -4.99 -0.47 1.73
C SER A 183 -5.89 0.52 0.98
N ASP A 184 -7.22 0.32 1.00
CA ASP A 184 -8.19 1.22 0.39
C ASP A 184 -8.78 2.27 1.36
N GLY A 185 -8.57 2.11 2.66
CA GLY A 185 -8.95 3.04 3.72
C GLY A 185 -10.44 3.00 4.06
N ASP A 186 -11.12 1.88 3.82
CA ASP A 186 -12.56 1.72 4.00
C ASP A 186 -12.98 1.23 5.41
N GLY A 187 -12.00 0.88 6.25
CA GLY A 187 -12.18 0.31 7.58
C GLY A 187 -12.14 -1.22 7.67
N PHE A 188 -11.73 -1.92 6.62
CA PHE A 188 -11.50 -3.37 6.57
C PHE A 188 -10.06 -3.66 6.18
N TYR A 189 -9.53 -4.78 6.68
CA TYR A 189 -8.12 -5.12 6.47
C TYR A 189 -7.92 -6.04 5.30
N ASP A 190 -6.82 -5.89 4.59
CA ASP A 190 -6.58 -6.58 3.32
C ASP A 190 -6.60 -8.11 3.51
N GLY A 191 -5.93 -8.61 4.54
CA GLY A 191 -5.94 -10.01 4.94
C GLY A 191 -7.32 -10.52 5.33
N TYR A 192 -8.15 -9.67 5.95
CA TYR A 192 -9.54 -10.01 6.27
C TYR A 192 -10.40 -10.11 5.03
N GLU A 193 -10.27 -9.16 4.12
CA GLU A 193 -11.01 -9.12 2.86
C GLU A 193 -10.72 -10.34 2.00
N LEU A 194 -9.46 -10.73 1.89
CA LEU A 194 -9.06 -11.94 1.16
C LEU A 194 -9.55 -13.23 1.82
N GLU A 195 -9.56 -13.31 3.15
CA GLU A 195 -10.14 -14.45 3.88
C GLU A 195 -11.62 -14.66 3.50
N TRP A 196 -12.34 -13.57 3.22
CA TRP A 196 -13.74 -13.56 2.80
C TRP A 196 -13.96 -13.55 1.28
N GLY A 197 -12.88 -13.50 0.51
CA GLY A 197 -12.92 -13.46 -0.95
C GLY A 197 -13.46 -12.15 -1.52
N THR A 198 -13.40 -11.04 -0.76
CA THR A 198 -13.61 -9.70 -1.29
C THR A 198 -12.28 -9.12 -1.80
N ASP A 199 -12.37 -8.04 -2.57
CA ASP A 199 -11.21 -7.33 -3.14
C ASP A 199 -10.75 -6.24 -2.16
N PRO A 200 -9.52 -6.32 -1.60
CA PRO A 200 -8.97 -5.33 -0.67
C PRO A 200 -8.88 -3.89 -1.21
N CYS A 201 -8.93 -3.75 -2.53
CA CYS A 201 -8.88 -2.48 -3.22
C CYS A 201 -10.25 -2.09 -3.81
N GLY A 202 -11.28 -2.86 -3.48
CA GLY A 202 -12.59 -2.86 -4.10
C GLY A 202 -13.67 -2.27 -3.19
N PRO A 203 -14.80 -1.82 -3.77
CA PRO A 203 -15.90 -1.28 -2.97
C PRO A 203 -16.70 -2.35 -2.22
N GLU A 204 -16.41 -3.64 -2.45
CA GLU A 204 -17.10 -4.78 -1.84
C GLU A 204 -16.58 -5.00 -0.42
N LYS A 205 -17.48 -5.11 0.55
CA LYS A 205 -17.13 -5.18 1.97
C LYS A 205 -17.46 -6.55 2.53
N PRO A 206 -16.56 -7.19 3.31
CA PRO A 206 -16.85 -8.46 3.94
C PRO A 206 -18.10 -8.40 4.82
N PRO A 207 -18.81 -9.52 5.02
CA PRO A 207 -19.83 -9.59 6.05
C PRO A 207 -19.19 -9.40 7.44
N TYR A 208 -19.76 -8.51 8.26
CA TYR A 208 -19.36 -8.39 9.66
C TYR A 208 -19.67 -9.69 10.42
N HIS A 209 -18.74 -10.14 11.28
CA HIS A 209 -19.01 -11.25 12.19
C HIS A 209 -20.18 -10.91 13.11
N THR A 210 -21.02 -11.88 13.45
CA THR A 210 -22.11 -11.68 14.42
C THR A 210 -21.66 -11.83 15.89
N GLN A 211 -20.36 -12.05 16.10
CA GLN A 211 -19.67 -12.21 17.38
C GLN A 211 -18.38 -11.38 17.34
N PRO A 212 -17.82 -11.00 18.51
CA PRO A 212 -16.57 -10.25 18.55
C PRO A 212 -15.42 -11.07 17.98
N ARG A 213 -14.47 -10.42 17.31
CA ARG A 213 -13.29 -11.04 16.70
C ARG A 213 -12.02 -10.33 17.14
N LEU A 214 -11.11 -11.05 17.81
CA LEU A 214 -9.85 -10.51 18.29
C LEU A 214 -8.82 -10.41 17.18
N THR A 215 -8.30 -9.20 16.97
CA THR A 215 -7.18 -8.93 16.07
C THR A 215 -6.11 -8.11 16.81
N LEU A 216 -4.83 -8.39 16.53
CA LEU A 216 -3.69 -7.64 17.08
C LEU A 216 -2.98 -6.91 15.95
N MET A 217 -2.83 -5.59 16.06
CA MET A 217 -2.08 -4.79 15.08
C MET A 217 -0.75 -4.31 15.69
N GLY A 218 0.34 -4.32 14.92
CA GLY A 218 1.69 -4.07 15.45
C GLY A 218 2.85 -4.78 14.75
N LEU A 219 3.70 -5.56 15.46
CA LEU A 219 4.68 -6.47 14.85
C LEU A 219 4.53 -7.87 15.48
N GLN A 220 4.53 -8.96 14.68
CA GLN A 220 4.49 -10.33 15.23
C GLN A 220 5.74 -10.63 16.08
N LYS A 221 6.82 -9.87 15.82
CA LYS A 221 8.10 -9.94 16.53
C LYS A 221 8.59 -8.52 16.84
N TYR A 222 8.63 -8.17 18.11
CA TYR A 222 9.25 -6.92 18.56
C TYR A 222 10.69 -7.15 18.99
N THR A 223 11.57 -6.21 18.66
CA THR A 223 12.94 -6.17 19.21
C THR A 223 13.14 -4.89 20.00
N LEU A 224 13.15 -5.02 21.33
CA LEU A 224 13.46 -3.93 22.25
C LEU A 224 14.94 -3.97 22.62
N ARG A 225 15.57 -2.80 22.76
CA ARG A 225 16.99 -2.68 23.09
C ARG A 225 17.17 -1.64 24.18
N THR A 226 17.95 -1.97 25.20
CA THR A 226 18.41 -1.00 26.20
C THR A 226 19.77 -1.42 26.77
N ALA A 227 20.49 -0.47 27.36
CA ALA A 227 21.64 -0.75 28.19
C ALA A 227 21.22 -0.76 29.67
N LEU A 228 21.93 -1.51 30.52
CA LEU A 228 21.64 -1.63 31.96
C LEU A 228 21.49 -0.27 32.69
N ASN A 229 22.08 0.80 32.15
CA ASN A 229 22.06 2.14 32.72
C ASN A 229 21.17 3.15 31.98
N LEU A 230 20.48 2.75 30.90
CA LEU A 230 19.62 3.64 30.09
C LEU A 230 18.12 3.49 30.41
N GLY A 231 17.76 2.56 31.30
CA GLY A 231 16.37 2.37 31.74
C GLY A 231 15.58 1.40 30.85
N THR A 232 14.27 1.58 30.81
CA THR A 232 13.36 0.66 30.12
C THR A 232 13.25 0.97 28.62
N SER A 233 12.81 -0.02 27.84
CA SER A 233 12.48 0.14 26.42
C SER A 233 11.02 -0.25 26.23
N SER A 234 10.26 0.51 25.44
CA SER A 234 8.83 0.26 25.27
C SER A 234 8.39 0.34 23.81
N SER A 235 7.26 -0.29 23.54
CA SER A 235 6.55 -0.23 22.27
C SER A 235 5.05 -0.47 22.54
N THR A 236 4.24 -0.45 21.49
CA THR A 236 2.77 -0.56 21.59
C THR A 236 2.26 -1.66 20.67
N ILE A 237 1.12 -2.23 21.07
CA ILE A 237 0.29 -3.15 20.29
C ILE A 237 -1.13 -2.61 20.32
N ASP A 238 -1.83 -2.62 19.20
CA ASP A 238 -3.25 -2.30 19.14
C ASP A 238 -4.05 -3.60 19.18
N ILE A 239 -5.07 -3.64 20.03
CA ILE A 239 -6.02 -4.74 20.18
C ILE A 239 -7.34 -4.22 19.62
N VAL A 240 -7.91 -4.91 18.62
CA VAL A 240 -9.08 -4.41 17.89
C VAL A 240 -10.13 -5.50 17.74
N ASN A 241 -11.41 -5.12 17.87
CA ASN A 241 -12.58 -5.96 17.66
C ASN A 241 -13.14 -5.77 16.24
N PHE A 242 -12.83 -6.72 15.35
CA PHE A 242 -13.35 -6.72 13.97
C PHE A 242 -14.72 -7.38 13.81
N GLY A 243 -15.32 -7.80 14.92
CA GLY A 243 -16.62 -8.44 14.94
C GLY A 243 -17.72 -7.58 15.52
N ALA A 244 -18.96 -8.07 15.46
CA ALA A 244 -20.09 -7.42 16.14
C ALA A 244 -20.14 -7.79 17.62
N GLY A 245 -20.81 -6.95 18.41
CA GLY A 245 -20.91 -7.16 19.85
C GLY A 245 -19.68 -6.65 20.58
N GLN A 246 -19.70 -6.76 21.91
CA GLN A 246 -18.63 -6.20 22.74
C GLN A 246 -17.47 -7.18 22.93
N MET A 247 -16.23 -6.73 22.76
CA MET A 247 -15.06 -7.55 23.07
C MET A 247 -14.49 -7.19 24.44
N ASN A 248 -14.25 -8.19 25.28
CA ASN A 248 -13.45 -8.04 26.50
C ASN A 248 -12.19 -8.86 26.31
N TRP A 249 -11.03 -8.36 26.72
CA TRP A 249 -9.76 -9.02 26.50
C TRP A 249 -8.82 -8.92 27.69
N GLN A 250 -7.87 -9.85 27.75
CA GLN A 250 -6.74 -9.89 28.68
C GLN A 250 -5.44 -10.09 27.91
N ILE A 251 -4.38 -9.43 28.37
CA ILE A 251 -3.02 -9.56 27.82
C ILE A 251 -2.07 -10.04 28.92
N SER A 252 -1.20 -10.97 28.58
CA SER A 252 -0.23 -11.56 29.50
C SER A 252 1.06 -11.94 28.79
N SER A 253 2.15 -12.05 29.53
CA SER A 253 3.47 -12.47 29.04
C SER A 253 3.97 -13.65 29.88
N ASP A 254 4.72 -14.56 29.27
CA ASP A 254 5.47 -15.60 29.97
C ASP A 254 6.75 -15.09 30.67
N ALA A 255 7.11 -13.81 30.45
CA ALA A 255 8.33 -13.20 30.97
C ALA A 255 8.06 -12.12 32.03
N SER A 256 8.81 -12.17 33.14
CA SER A 256 8.70 -11.22 34.25
C SER A 256 9.35 -9.85 33.99
N TRP A 257 10.20 -9.74 32.97
CA TRP A 257 10.88 -8.49 32.60
C TRP A 257 10.04 -7.61 31.67
N LEU A 258 8.88 -8.11 31.22
CA LEU A 258 7.95 -7.40 30.34
C LEU A 258 6.69 -7.02 31.13
N THR A 259 6.35 -5.73 31.12
CA THR A 259 5.18 -5.19 31.80
C THR A 259 4.27 -4.49 30.81
N PHE A 260 2.99 -4.36 31.14
CA PHE A 260 1.97 -3.68 30.33
C PHE A 260 1.34 -2.56 31.16
N ASP A 261 1.02 -1.44 30.51
CA ASP A 261 0.24 -0.37 31.14
C ASP A 261 -1.22 -0.77 31.38
N GLN A 262 -1.73 -1.71 30.58
CA GLN A 262 -3.02 -2.36 30.72
C GLN A 262 -2.87 -3.87 30.60
N THR A 263 -3.50 -4.62 31.50
CA THR A 263 -3.52 -6.11 31.47
C THR A 263 -4.87 -6.67 31.03
N SER A 264 -5.86 -5.80 30.88
CA SER A 264 -7.20 -6.12 30.37
C SER A 264 -7.88 -4.85 29.87
N GLY A 265 -8.85 -5.01 28.98
CA GLY A 265 -9.69 -3.92 28.53
C GLY A 265 -10.98 -4.38 27.86
N ASN A 266 -11.70 -3.38 27.35
CA ASN A 266 -12.98 -3.52 26.68
C ASN A 266 -12.87 -2.82 25.33
N GLU A 267 -13.40 -3.45 24.28
CA GLU A 267 -13.26 -3.03 22.89
C GLU A 267 -11.81 -2.75 22.49
N ASP A 268 -11.63 -1.85 21.54
CA ASP A 268 -10.34 -1.51 20.97
C ASP A 268 -9.46 -0.74 21.95
N ALA A 269 -8.17 -1.06 21.97
CA ALA A 269 -7.21 -0.37 22.82
C ALA A 269 -5.77 -0.48 22.29
N THR A 270 -5.02 0.61 22.47
CA THR A 270 -3.56 0.60 22.33
C THR A 270 -2.92 0.28 23.68
N VAL A 271 -2.22 -0.85 23.77
CA VAL A 271 -1.50 -1.28 24.97
C VAL A 271 -0.01 -1.01 24.81
N ARG A 272 0.60 -0.31 25.76
CA ARG A 272 2.05 -0.14 25.83
C ARG A 272 2.67 -1.24 26.67
N PHE A 273 3.63 -1.95 26.09
CA PHE A 273 4.49 -2.87 26.81
C PHE A 273 5.89 -2.30 27.00
N THR A 274 6.46 -2.55 28.18
CA THR A 274 7.73 -1.99 28.63
C THR A 274 8.63 -3.11 29.15
N ALA A 275 9.79 -3.27 28.52
CA ALA A 275 10.84 -4.18 28.94
C ALA A 275 11.80 -3.48 29.91
N ASP A 276 11.97 -4.06 31.10
CA ASP A 276 12.85 -3.57 32.16
C ASP A 276 14.12 -4.43 32.25
N PRO A 277 15.34 -3.86 32.09
CA PRO A 277 16.57 -4.61 32.24
C PRO A 277 16.94 -4.91 33.70
N ALA A 278 16.21 -4.38 34.69
CA ALA A 278 16.51 -4.55 36.11
C ALA A 278 16.60 -6.04 36.50
N GLY A 279 17.76 -6.44 37.05
CA GLY A 279 18.01 -7.81 37.49
C GLY A 279 18.37 -8.79 36.37
N LEU A 280 18.43 -8.35 35.11
CA LEU A 280 18.91 -9.15 33.99
C LEU A 280 20.41 -8.96 33.74
N ALA A 281 21.07 -9.99 33.22
CA ALA A 281 22.44 -9.88 32.73
C ALA A 281 22.43 -9.39 31.26
N PRO A 282 23.53 -8.83 30.73
CA PRO A 282 23.62 -8.56 29.31
C PRO A 282 23.39 -9.81 28.47
N GLY A 283 22.50 -9.74 27.48
CA GLY A 283 22.06 -10.89 26.70
C GLY A 283 20.76 -10.64 25.94
N ALA A 284 20.34 -11.64 25.17
CA ALA A 284 19.06 -11.64 24.46
C ALA A 284 18.04 -12.52 25.20
N TYR A 285 16.87 -11.94 25.47
CA TYR A 285 15.75 -12.59 26.14
C TYR A 285 14.56 -12.63 25.18
N ARG A 286 13.75 -13.69 25.26
CA ARG A 286 12.54 -13.84 24.44
C ARG A 286 11.33 -14.07 25.35
N ALA A 287 10.22 -13.45 24.99
CA ALA A 287 8.93 -13.61 25.65
C ALA A 287 7.84 -13.86 24.61
N THR A 288 6.88 -14.69 24.96
CA THR A 288 5.63 -14.87 24.23
C THR A 288 4.54 -14.09 24.94
N VAL A 289 3.95 -13.13 24.24
CA VAL A 289 2.80 -12.38 24.72
C VAL A 289 1.55 -13.03 24.16
N THR A 290 0.57 -13.26 25.03
CA THR A 290 -0.73 -13.82 24.71
C THR A 290 -1.81 -12.78 24.99
N VAL A 291 -2.65 -12.53 23.99
CA VAL A 291 -3.91 -11.81 24.14
C VAL A 291 -5.05 -12.80 23.97
N GLN A 292 -6.01 -12.78 24.88
CA GLN A 292 -7.14 -13.68 24.87
C GLN A 292 -8.44 -12.92 25.10
N THR A 293 -9.49 -13.26 24.36
CA THR A 293 -10.83 -12.75 24.66
C THR A 293 -11.36 -13.40 25.94
N ILE A 294 -12.09 -12.62 26.73
CA ILE A 294 -12.82 -13.08 27.90
C ILE A 294 -14.26 -13.37 27.44
N PRO A 295 -14.69 -14.65 27.41
CA PRO A 295 -16.04 -14.99 26.99
C PRO A 295 -17.07 -14.38 27.93
N THR A 296 -17.81 -13.38 27.46
CA THR A 296 -19.01 -12.87 28.12
C THR A 296 -20.23 -13.26 27.32
N ALA A 297 -21.26 -13.82 27.98
CA ALA A 297 -22.50 -14.18 27.32
C ALA A 297 -23.16 -12.92 26.73
N GLN A 298 -23.43 -12.93 25.43
CA GLN A 298 -24.09 -11.83 24.72
C GLN A 298 -25.37 -12.33 24.07
N ALA A 299 -26.49 -11.67 24.38
CA ALA A 299 -27.81 -12.00 23.83
C ALA A 299 -28.19 -13.50 23.88
N GLY A 300 -27.76 -14.22 24.93
CA GLY A 300 -28.06 -15.64 25.11
C GLY A 300 -27.23 -16.61 24.25
N ARG A 301 -26.21 -16.11 23.54
CA ARG A 301 -25.22 -16.93 22.81
C ARG A 301 -23.89 -16.94 23.57
N ALA A 302 -23.23 -18.10 23.57
CA ALA A 302 -21.86 -18.21 24.05
C ALA A 302 -20.93 -17.56 23.02
N VAL A 303 -20.14 -16.56 23.46
CA VAL A 303 -19.01 -16.02 22.70
C VAL A 303 -17.86 -17.02 22.84
N LEU A 304 -17.26 -17.44 21.73
CA LEU A 304 -16.12 -18.34 21.76
C LEU A 304 -14.86 -17.60 22.25
N ALA A 305 -13.99 -18.32 22.97
CA ALA A 305 -12.69 -17.78 23.35
C ALA A 305 -11.76 -17.79 22.14
N GLU A 306 -11.20 -16.63 21.83
CA GLU A 306 -10.17 -16.45 20.80
C GLU A 306 -8.86 -16.04 21.46
N GLN A 307 -7.75 -16.42 20.85
CA GLN A 307 -6.41 -16.13 21.34
C GLN A 307 -5.51 -15.73 20.17
N ALA A 308 -4.70 -14.70 20.39
CA ALA A 308 -3.64 -14.27 19.50
C ALA A 308 -2.32 -14.16 20.28
N GLN A 309 -1.19 -14.33 19.59
CA GLN A 309 0.14 -14.31 20.20
C GLN A 309 1.13 -13.50 19.37
N PHE A 310 2.10 -12.89 20.04
CA PHE A 310 3.26 -12.27 19.39
C PHE A 310 4.51 -12.46 20.26
N THR A 311 5.69 -12.31 19.66
CA THR A 311 6.98 -12.51 20.33
C THR A 311 7.66 -11.18 20.62
N VAL A 312 8.24 -11.02 21.82
CA VAL A 312 9.11 -9.89 22.16
C VAL A 312 10.52 -10.41 22.44
N THR A 313 11.48 -9.94 21.65
CA THR A 313 12.91 -10.12 21.90
C THR A 313 13.45 -8.87 22.58
N PHE A 314 14.08 -9.04 23.74
CA PHE A 314 14.70 -7.96 24.49
C PHE A 314 16.21 -8.15 24.54
N MET A 315 16.95 -7.17 24.02
CA MET A 315 18.41 -7.18 24.08
C MET A 315 18.91 -6.21 25.14
N VAL A 316 19.48 -6.78 26.19
CA VAL A 316 20.12 -6.06 27.28
C VAL A 316 21.61 -5.92 26.94
N MET A 317 22.06 -4.69 26.74
CA MET A 317 23.46 -4.38 26.50
C MET A 317 24.20 -4.10 27.82
N PRO A 318 25.52 -4.33 27.89
CA PRO A 318 26.32 -3.90 29.03
C PRO A 318 26.11 -2.42 29.34
N ALA A 319 26.26 -2.03 30.60
CA ALA A 319 26.18 -0.62 30.99
C ALA A 319 27.16 0.19 30.14
N ILE A 320 26.65 1.24 29.49
CA ILE A 320 27.49 2.20 28.79
C ILE A 320 28.13 3.06 29.87
N VAL A 321 29.37 2.74 30.25
CA VAL A 321 30.19 3.64 31.07
C VAL A 321 30.43 4.88 30.22
N PRO A 322 30.06 6.09 30.67
CA PRO A 322 30.44 7.30 29.94
C PRO A 322 31.97 7.35 29.95
N ALA A 323 32.58 7.07 28.80
CA ALA A 323 33.96 7.47 28.59
C ALA A 323 33.96 8.99 28.56
N ASP A 324 34.71 9.60 29.48
CA ASP A 324 35.18 10.97 29.35
C ASP A 324 35.80 11.11 27.97
N ASP A 325 35.15 11.80 27.03
CA ASP A 325 35.82 12.19 25.79
C ASP A 325 35.33 13.55 25.27
N THR A 326 36.14 14.55 25.61
CA THR A 326 36.67 15.53 24.66
C THR A 326 36.63 15.05 23.20
N TYR A 327 35.91 15.76 22.34
CA TYR A 327 35.96 15.52 20.90
C TYR A 327 37.28 16.07 20.33
N ARG A 328 38.14 15.20 19.76
CA ARG A 328 39.22 15.61 18.87
C ARG A 328 38.70 15.69 17.44
N ILE A 329 38.59 16.90 16.91
CA ILE A 329 38.33 17.16 15.50
C ILE A 329 39.69 17.17 14.78
N TYR A 330 39.86 16.30 13.78
CA TYR A 330 40.99 16.34 12.87
C TYR A 330 40.61 17.18 11.65
N LEU A 331 41.09 18.42 11.59
CA LEU A 331 40.99 19.26 10.39
C LEU A 331 42.13 18.92 9.42
N PRO A 332 41.87 18.78 8.11
CA PRO A 332 42.95 18.66 7.14
C PRO A 332 43.72 19.99 7.03
N ILE A 333 45.05 19.91 7.07
CA ILE A 333 45.92 21.03 6.72
C ILE A 333 45.99 21.09 5.19
N ALA A 334 45.30 22.05 4.58
CA ALA A 334 45.54 22.42 3.19
C ALA A 334 46.77 23.34 3.13
N ARG A 335 47.86 22.86 2.53
CA ARG A 335 48.92 23.73 2.01
C ARG A 335 48.63 24.00 0.53
N ARG A 336 48.63 25.28 0.17
CA ARG A 336 48.60 25.74 -1.22
C ARG A 336 50.04 26.08 -1.59
N ASP A 337 50.58 25.40 -2.58
CA ASP A 337 51.81 25.80 -3.25
C ASP A 337 51.55 27.03 -4.14
#